data_AF-A0A949B110-F1
#
_entry.id   AF-A0A949B110-F1
#
_cell.length_a   1.000
_cell.length_b   1.000
_cell.length_c   1.000
_cell.angle_alpha   90.00
_cell.angle_beta   90.00
_cell.angle_gamma   90.00
#
_symmetry.space_group_name_H-M   'P 1'
#
loop_
_entity.id
_entity.type
_entity.pdbx_description
1 polymer ?
#
loop_
_entity_poly.entity_id
_entity_poly.type
_entity_poly.pdbx_seq_one_letter_code
_entity_poly.pdbx_strand_id
1 'polypeptide(L)' 'MKTIWEDIKGQIRSELPKNTFFLWIHPISFLEKADQTVTLNCPNKFSRNWVMENYFDLIQDKLHKAGATRVDLVF' A
#
# COMPACT_ATOMS: atom_id res chain seq x y z
N MET A 1 -14.45 -6.78 7.90
CA MET A 1 -13.61 -7.73 7.14
C MET A 1 -12.21 -7.15 7.07
N LYS A 2 -11.18 -7.85 7.54
CA LYS A 2 -9.80 -7.40 7.33
C LYS A 2 -9.50 -7.49 5.83
N THR A 3 -9.19 -6.37 5.21
CA THR A 3 -8.73 -6.34 3.82
C THR A 3 -7.26 -6.73 3.79
N ILE A 4 -6.79 -7.28 2.66
CA ILE A 4 -5.37 -7.58 2.42
C ILE A 4 -4.49 -6.35 2.74
N TRP A 5 -5.00 -5.14 2.49
CA TRP A 5 -4.33 -3.89 2.80
C TRP A 5 -4.05 -3.66 4.30
N GLU A 6 -4.95 -4.05 5.20
CA GLU A 6 -4.73 -3.89 6.65
C GLU A 6 -3.59 -4.77 7.15
N ASP A 7 -3.50 -6.02 6.67
CA ASP A 7 -2.40 -6.91 7.03
C ASP A 7 -1.07 -6.44 6.42
N ILE A 8 -1.09 -5.88 5.19
CA ILE A 8 0.09 -5.26 4.57
C ILE A 8 0.55 -4.04 5.35
N LYS A 9 -0.37 -3.14 5.76
CA LYS A 9 -0.05 -2.01 6.62
C LYS A 9 0.59 -2.47 7.93
N GLY A 10 0.12 -3.57 8.51
CA GLY A 10 0.72 -4.19 9.68
C GLY A 10 2.16 -4.62 9.46
N GLN A 11 2.46 -5.26 8.33
CA GLN A 11 3.82 -5.66 7.96
C GLN A 11 4.73 -4.44 7.72
N ILE A 12 4.28 -3.48 6.93
CA ILE A 12 5.04 -2.25 6.61
C ILE A 12 5.31 -1.44 7.90
N ARG A 13 4.36 -1.39 8.83
CA ARG A 13 4.53 -0.70 10.13
C ARG A 13 5.67 -1.30 10.97
N SER A 14 5.93 -2.59 10.83
CA SER A 14 7.04 -3.26 11.53
C SER A 14 8.39 -3.02 10.86
N GLU A 15 8.39 -2.61 9.59
CA GLU A 15 9.61 -2.42 8.78
C GLU A 15 10.03 -0.96 8.63
N LEU A 16 9.08 -0.01 8.74
CA LEU A 16 9.35 1.41 8.64
C LEU A 16 9.37 2.09 10.02
N PRO A 17 10.16 3.17 10.18
CA PRO A 17 10.06 4.05 11.33
C PRO A 17 8.62 4.56 11.53
N LYS A 18 8.18 4.64 12.79
CA LYS A 18 6.82 5.03 13.14
C LYS A 18 6.36 6.30 12.42
N ASN A 19 7.17 7.36 12.43
CA ASN A 19 6.82 8.64 11.80
C ASN A 19 6.66 8.50 10.28
N THR A 20 7.55 7.75 9.62
CA THR A 20 7.48 7.47 8.17
C THR A 20 6.20 6.74 7.80
N PHE A 21 5.85 5.70 8.56
CA PHE A 21 4.60 4.98 8.35
C PHE A 21 3.38 5.89 8.51
N PHE A 22 3.31 6.66 9.59
CA PHE A 22 2.17 7.54 9.86
C PHE A 22 2.02 8.67 8.83
N LEU A 23 3.12 9.16 8.26
CA LEU A 23 3.08 10.24 7.28
C LEU A 23 2.72 9.75 5.88
N TRP A 24 3.26 8.60 5.46
CA TRP A 24 3.19 8.17 4.06
C TRP A 24 2.26 6.99 3.82
N ILE A 25 2.20 6.02 4.73
CA ILE A 25 1.50 4.74 4.50
C ILE A 25 0.14 4.69 5.20
N HIS A 26 0.06 5.19 6.42
CA HIS A 26 -1.17 5.24 7.21
C HIS A 26 -2.34 5.97 6.54
N PRO A 27 -2.16 7.13 5.87
CA PRO A 27 -3.27 7.84 5.23
C PRO A 27 -3.75 7.19 3.93
N ILE A 28 -3.08 6.12 3.47
CA ILE A 28 -3.49 5.38 2.27
C ILE A 28 -4.62 4.43 2.63
N SER A 29 -5.71 4.53 1.86
CA SER A 29 -6.90 3.71 2.04
C SER A 29 -7.04 2.73 0.89
N PHE A 30 -7.55 1.54 1.18
CA PHE A 30 -7.94 0.59 0.13
C PHE A 30 -9.26 1.04 -0.50
N LEU A 31 -9.30 1.18 -1.82
CA LEU A 31 -10.54 1.48 -2.55
C LEU A 31 -11.22 0.20 -2.99
N GLU A 32 -10.56 -0.55 -3.86
CA GLU A 32 -11.12 -1.76 -4.43
C GLU A 32 -10.04 -2.73 -4.90
N LYS A 33 -10.46 -3.99 -5.08
CA LYS A 33 -9.70 -5.02 -5.78
C LYS A 33 -10.60 -5.56 -6.87
N ALA A 34 -10.25 -5.28 -8.12
CA ALA A 34 -10.93 -5.80 -9.30
C ALA A 34 -9.96 -6.69 -10.07
N ASP A 35 -10.36 -7.92 -10.36
CA ASP A 35 -9.54 -8.92 -11.05
C ASP A 35 -8.12 -9.08 -10.47
N GLN A 36 -7.15 -8.48 -11.15
CA GLN A 36 -5.71 -8.49 -10.87
C GLN A 36 -5.21 -7.06 -10.59
N THR A 37 -6.06 -6.16 -10.12
CA THR A 37 -5.70 -4.77 -9.82
C THR A 37 -6.15 -4.41 -8.42
N VAL A 38 -5.26 -3.80 -7.64
CA VAL A 38 -5.58 -3.20 -6.34
C VAL A 38 -5.45 -1.69 -6.47
N THR A 39 -6.57 -1.01 -6.21
CA THR A 39 -6.63 0.44 -6.23
C THR A 39 -6.52 0.96 -4.81
N LEU A 40 -5.53 1.82 -4.57
CA LEU A 40 -5.32 2.51 -3.31
C LEU A 40 -5.61 3.99 -3.46
N ASN A 41 -6.29 4.58 -2.49
CA ASN A 41 -6.49 6.02 -2.42
C ASN A 41 -5.38 6.67 -1.61
N CYS A 42 -4.67 7.61 -2.23
CA CYS A 42 -3.77 8.53 -1.54
C CYS A 42 -4.50 9.85 -1.20
N PRO A 43 -4.14 10.52 -0.08
CA PRO A 43 -4.82 11.75 0.35
C PRO A 43 -4.62 12.92 -0.61
N ASN A 44 -3.51 12.96 -1.35
CA ASN A 44 -3.22 13.99 -2.35
C ASN A 44 -2.17 13.49 -3.36
N LYS A 45 -2.01 14.24 -4.47
CA LYS A 45 -1.07 13.92 -5.56
C LYS A 45 0.40 13.92 -5.13
N PHE A 46 0.81 14.78 -4.20
CA PHE A 46 2.20 14.82 -3.72
C PHE A 46 2.53 13.56 -2.91
N SER A 47 1.68 13.20 -1.95
CA SER A 47 1.81 11.97 -1.18
C SER A 47 1.80 10.75 -2.09
N ARG A 48 0.93 10.72 -3.10
CA ARG A 48 0.93 9.66 -4.09
C ARG A 48 2.26 9.55 -4.82
N ASN A 49 2.76 10.64 -5.39
CA ASN A 49 4.02 10.61 -6.14
C ASN A 49 5.19 10.17 -5.25
N TRP A 50 5.28 10.70 -4.03
CA TRP A 50 6.32 10.31 -3.08
C TRP A 50 6.23 8.82 -2.72
N VAL A 51 5.02 8.31 -2.46
CA VAL A 51 4.80 6.89 -2.16
C VAL A 51 5.13 6.01 -3.36
N MET A 52 4.76 6.43 -4.58
CA MET A 52 5.10 5.71 -5.80
C MET A 52 6.62 5.68 -6.05
N GLU A 53 7.34 6.74 -5.71
CA GLU A 53 8.79 6.78 -5.90
C GLU A 53 9.57 6.03 -4.82
N ASN A 54 9.09 6.03 -3.57
CA ASN A 54 9.86 5.53 -2.42
C ASN A 54 9.36 4.19 -1.86
N TYR A 55 8.10 3.85 -2.06
CA TYR A 55 7.43 2.72 -1.39
C TYR A 55 6.63 1.82 -2.34
N PHE A 56 6.59 2.11 -3.65
CA PHE A 56 5.85 1.30 -4.61
C PHE A 56 6.32 -0.16 -4.60
N ASP A 57 7.63 -0.38 -4.76
CA ASP A 57 8.22 -1.72 -4.77
C ASP A 57 7.99 -2.45 -3.44
N LEU A 58 8.09 -1.73 -2.32
CA LEU A 58 7.82 -2.29 -0.99
C LEU A 58 6.36 -2.75 -0.89
N ILE A 59 5.42 -1.89 -1.27
CA ILE A 59 3.98 -2.20 -1.20
C ILE A 59 3.65 -3.37 -2.14
N GLN A 60 4.21 -3.36 -3.35
CA GLN A 60 4.01 -4.42 -4.33
C GLN A 60 4.57 -5.77 -3.86
N ASP A 61 5.76 -5.79 -3.25
CA ASP A 61 6.33 -7.00 -2.63
C ASP A 61 5.42 -7.55 -1.52
N LYS A 62 4.88 -6.70 -0.65
CA LYS A 62 3.94 -7.14 0.39
C LYS A 62 2.62 -7.64 -0.19
N LEU A 63 2.10 -7.02 -1.25
CA LEU A 63 0.91 -7.50 -1.96
C LEU A 63 1.15 -8.91 -2.51
N HIS A 64 2.26 -9.13 -3.20
CA HIS A 64 2.62 -10.43 -3.73
C HIS A 64 2.75 -11.49 -2.62
N LYS A 65 3.43 -11.17 -1.52
CA LYS A 65 3.58 -12.06 -0.36
C LYS A 65 2.27 -12.37 0.35
N ALA A 66 1.32 -11.44 0.33
CA ALA A 66 -0.01 -11.64 0.92
C ALA A 66 -0.97 -12.48 0.05
N GLY A 67 -0.49 -13.07 -1.05
CA GLY A 67 -1.28 -13.93 -1.94
C GLY A 67 -1.89 -13.21 -3.15
N ALA A 68 -1.48 -11.96 -3.40
CA ALA A 68 -1.83 -11.22 -4.60
C ALA A 68 -0.75 -11.46 -5.68
N THR A 69 -0.65 -12.71 -6.18
CA THR A 69 0.49 -13.20 -6.97
C THR A 69 0.66 -12.60 -8.37
N ARG A 70 -0.29 -11.77 -8.81
CA ARG A 70 -0.26 -10.95 -10.04
C ARG A 70 -1.21 -9.78 -9.85
N VAL A 71 -0.78 -8.77 -9.10
CA VAL A 71 -1.65 -7.63 -8.83
C VAL A 71 -0.97 -6.33 -9.23
N ASP A 72 -1.58 -5.63 -10.17
CA ASP A 72 -1.20 -4.28 -10.55
C ASP A 72 -1.64 -3.31 -9.44
N LEU A 73 -0.67 -2.54 -8.96
CA LEU A 73 -0.90 -1.52 -7.94
C LEU A 73 -1.20 -0.19 -8.62
N VAL A 74 -2.37 0.37 -8.34
CA VAL A 74 -2.82 1.66 -8.89
C VAL A 74 -3.18 2.62 -7.75
N PHE A 75 -2.82 3.90 -7.91
CA PHE A 75 -3.05 4.99 -6.96
C PHE A 75 -3.91 6.13 -7.51
#